data_AF-A0A661A3J7-F1
#
_entry.id   AF-A0A661A3J7-F1
#
_cell.length_a   1.000
_cell.length_b   1.000
_cell.length_c   1.000
_cell.angle_alpha   90.00
_cell.angle_beta   90.00
_cell.angle_gamma   90.00
#
_symmetry.space_group_name_H-M   'P 1'
#
loop_
_entity.id
_entity.type
_entity.pdbx_description
1 polymer ?
#
loop_
_entity_poly.entity_id
_entity_poly.type
_entity_poly.pdbx_seq_one_letter_code
_entity_poly.pdbx_strand_id
1 'polypeptide(L)' 'MGIDVGITPDGPKGPPGVTKDGVFFLDRFGKLYGLNVNVNKFWRLSTWDGMIIPKPFASIEIHVIPLSRENIPEALGKV' A
#
# COMPACT_ATOMS: atom_id res chain seq x y z
N MET A 1 -10.78 23.38 3.94
CA MET A 1 -10.93 21.95 3.58
C MET A 1 -9.57 21.45 3.12
N GLY A 2 -9.13 20.29 3.61
CA GLY A 2 -7.89 19.64 3.13
C GLY A 2 -8.18 18.69 1.97
N ILE A 3 -7.14 18.28 1.25
CA ILE A 3 -7.21 17.25 0.20
C ILE A 3 -6.32 16.10 0.64
N ASP A 4 -6.88 14.91 0.71
CA ASP A 4 -6.14 13.67 0.92
C ASP A 4 -5.89 13.01 -0.44
N VAL A 5 -4.66 12.54 -0.67
CA VAL A 5 -4.24 11.95 -1.95
C VAL A 5 -3.73 10.53 -1.70
N GLY A 6 -4.33 9.55 -2.39
CA GLY A 6 -3.87 8.17 -2.40
C GLY A 6 -3.01 7.88 -3.62
N ILE A 7 -1.85 7.23 -3.41
CA ILE A 7 -1.00 6.72 -4.49
C ILE A 7 -0.54 5.30 -4.18
N THR A 8 -0.41 4.46 -5.20
CA THR A 8 0.22 3.14 -5.08
C THR A 8 1.72 3.33 -5.36
N PRO A 9 2.62 3.06 -4.39
CA PRO A 9 4.04 3.39 -4.52
C PRO A 9 4.81 2.48 -5.51
N ASP A 10 4.25 1.32 -5.85
CA ASP A 10 4.75 0.40 -6.87
C ASP A 10 4.23 0.78 -8.26
N GLY A 11 4.87 1.79 -8.86
CA GLY A 11 4.55 2.19 -10.24
C GLY A 11 4.74 1.05 -11.28
N PRO A 12 4.26 1.21 -12.52
CA PRO A 12 4.03 0.14 -13.53
C PRO A 12 5.25 -0.65 -14.02
N LYS A 13 6.45 -0.31 -13.53
CA LYS A 13 7.74 -0.88 -13.95
C LYS A 13 8.56 -1.47 -12.79
N GLY A 14 8.02 -1.50 -11.57
CA GLY A 14 8.70 -2.09 -10.41
C GLY A 14 8.25 -3.54 -10.16
N PRO A 15 9.02 -4.34 -9.42
CA PRO A 15 8.49 -5.58 -8.84
C PRO A 15 7.25 -5.24 -7.99
N PRO A 16 6.15 -5.99 -8.13
CA PRO A 16 4.89 -5.69 -7.44
C PRO A 16 5.10 -5.68 -5.92
N GLY A 17 4.48 -4.72 -5.23
CA GLY A 17 4.58 -4.59 -3.77
C GLY A 17 5.89 -4.03 -3.24
N VAL A 18 6.76 -3.48 -4.10
CA VAL A 18 8.00 -2.79 -3.66
C VAL A 18 7.84 -1.28 -3.78
N THR A 19 7.83 -0.63 -2.63
CA THR A 19 7.81 0.84 -2.53
C THR A 19 9.12 1.44 -3.02
N LYS A 20 9.03 2.49 -3.84
CA LYS A 20 10.18 3.26 -4.31
C LYS A 20 10.44 4.46 -3.40
N ASP A 21 11.71 4.79 -3.17
CA ASP A 21 12.13 5.94 -2.35
C ASP A 21 11.54 7.29 -2.80
N GLY A 22 11.13 7.39 -4.07
CA GLY A 22 10.49 8.58 -4.62
C GLY A 22 9.23 9.02 -3.85
N VAL A 23 8.56 8.10 -3.15
CA VAL A 23 7.37 8.44 -2.35
C VAL A 23 7.67 9.44 -1.23
N PHE A 24 8.87 9.41 -0.64
CA PHE A 24 9.23 10.30 0.46
C PHE A 24 9.39 11.76 0.04
N PHE A 25 9.47 12.06 -1.26
CA PHE A 25 9.43 13.46 -1.71
C PHE A 25 8.08 14.12 -1.41
N LEU A 26 7.02 13.34 -1.21
CA LEU A 26 5.68 13.84 -0.91
C LEU A 26 5.54 14.37 0.52
N ASP A 27 6.44 13.99 1.44
CA ASP A 27 6.42 14.44 2.85
C ASP A 27 6.56 15.97 2.98
N ARG A 28 7.12 16.62 1.95
CA ARG A 28 7.21 18.09 1.87
C ARG A 28 5.85 18.78 1.68
N PHE A 29 4.84 18.05 1.24
CA PHE A 29 3.50 18.58 0.96
C PHE A 29 2.48 18.19 2.03
N GLY A 30 2.81 17.25 2.93
CA GLY A 30 1.93 16.81 4.00
C GLY A 30 2.41 15.50 4.64
N LYS A 31 1.72 15.08 5.70
CA LYS A 31 2.03 13.83 6.41
C LYS A 31 1.76 12.63 5.51
N LEU A 32 2.72 11.71 5.46
CA LEU A 32 2.56 10.45 4.75
C LEU A 32 2.04 9.34 5.68
N TYR A 33 1.18 8.50 5.12
CA TYR A 33 0.67 7.31 5.78
C TYR A 33 0.84 6.12 4.83
N GLY A 34 1.37 5.03 5.37
CA GLY A 34 1.35 3.72 4.74
C GLY A 34 0.00 3.05 5.01
N LEU A 35 -0.55 2.42 3.97
CA LEU A 35 -1.74 1.58 4.07
C LEU A 35 -1.33 0.14 3.82
N ASN A 36 -1.38 -0.68 4.88
CA ASN A 36 -1.27 -2.12 4.75
C ASN A 36 -2.68 -2.73 4.83
N VAL A 37 -3.02 -3.57 3.84
CA VAL A 37 -4.35 -4.17 3.72
C VAL A 37 -4.22 -5.68 3.69
N ASN A 38 -4.78 -6.36 4.68
CA ASN A 38 -4.82 -7.81 4.76
C ASN A 38 -6.24 -8.31 4.51
N VAL A 39 -6.37 -9.31 3.63
CA VAL A 39 -7.65 -9.93 3.30
C VAL A 39 -7.60 -11.41 3.66
N ASN A 40 -8.51 -11.88 4.51
CA ASN A 40 -8.47 -13.28 4.96
C ASN A 40 -8.86 -14.31 3.87
N LYS A 41 -9.65 -13.89 2.88
CA LYS A 41 -10.18 -14.73 1.80
C LYS A 41 -10.27 -13.92 0.50
N PHE A 42 -9.51 -14.32 -0.50
CA PHE A 42 -9.46 -13.59 -1.76
C PHE A 42 -9.27 -14.51 -2.97
N TRP A 43 -9.58 -13.99 -4.15
CA TRP A 43 -9.04 -14.46 -5.41
C TRP A 43 -7.84 -13.59 -5.78
N ARG A 44 -6.75 -14.22 -6.22
CA ARG A 44 -5.61 -13.52 -6.81
C ARG A 44 -5.69 -13.70 -8.31
N LEU A 45 -5.77 -12.60 -9.05
CA LEU A 45 -5.75 -12.64 -10.50
C LEU A 45 -4.34 -12.97 -11.00
N SER A 46 -4.25 -13.66 -12.13
CA SER A 46 -2.98 -13.92 -12.82
C SER A 46 -2.56 -12.74 -13.70
N THR A 47 -2.72 -11.52 -13.18
CA THR A 47 -2.24 -10.27 -13.80
C THR A 47 -0.82 -9.99 -13.32
N TRP A 48 -0.10 -9.11 -14.04
CA TRP A 48 1.30 -8.80 -13.74
C TRP A 48 1.50 -8.23 -12.32
N ASP A 49 0.50 -7.54 -11.80
CA ASP A 49 0.45 -6.96 -10.44
C ASP A 49 -0.12 -7.95 -9.40
N GLY A 50 -0.74 -9.05 -9.84
CA GLY A 50 -1.35 -10.04 -8.96
C GLY A 50 -2.52 -9.48 -8.14
N MET A 51 -3.38 -8.69 -8.78
CA MET A 51 -4.54 -8.03 -8.15
C MET A 51 -5.35 -8.98 -7.28
N ILE A 52 -5.72 -8.52 -6.08
CA ILE A 52 -6.49 -9.26 -5.09
C ILE A 52 -7.95 -8.79 -5.12
N ILE A 53 -8.88 -9.73 -5.26
CA ILE A 53 -10.33 -9.48 -5.13
C ILE A 53 -10.83 -10.20 -3.87
N PRO A 54 -11.27 -9.46 -2.84
CA PRO A 54 -11.88 -10.06 -1.65
C PRO A 54 -13.10 -10.91 -2.03
N LYS A 55 -13.20 -12.11 -1.46
CA LYS A 55 -14.40 -12.95 -1.63
C LYS A 55 -15.57 -12.34 -0.85
N PRO A 56 -16.83 -12.63 -1.21
CA PRO A 56 -17.97 -12.30 -0.36
C PRO A 56 -17.73 -12.80 1.07
N PHE A 57 -18.03 -11.94 2.06
CA PHE A 57 -17.82 -12.20 3.49
C PHE A 57 -16.35 -12.36 3.92
N ALA A 58 -15.40 -11.88 3.12
CA ALA A 58 -14.03 -11.72 3.57
C ALA A 58 -13.93 -10.61 4.64
N SER A 59 -13.03 -10.82 5.60
CA SER A 59 -12.61 -9.79 6.54
C SER A 59 -11.41 -9.06 5.96
N ILE A 60 -11.48 -7.73 5.99
CA ILE A 60 -10.42 -6.83 5.53
C ILE A 60 -9.91 -6.10 6.76
N GLU A 61 -8.62 -6.25 7.03
CA GLU A 61 -7.91 -5.50 8.06
C GLU A 61 -7.09 -4.41 7.37
N ILE A 62 -7.25 -3.17 7.82
CA ILE A 62 -6.55 -2.00 7.28
C ILE A 62 -5.72 -1.38 8.40
N HIS A 63 -4.41 -1.38 8.22
CA HIS A 63 -3.48 -0.70 9.11
C HIS A 63 -3.05 0.62 8.48
N VAL A 64 -3.30 1.71 9.20
CA VAL A 64 -2.87 3.06 8.81
C VAL A 64 -1.69 3.44 9.69
N ILE A 65 -0.50 3.53 9.10
CA ILE A 65 0.75 3.69 9.83
C ILE A 65 1.42 4.99 9.36
N PRO A 66 1.81 5.92 10.25
CA PRO A 66 2.60 7.08 9.85
C PRO A 66 3.86 6.60 9.13
N LEU A 67 4.10 7.07 7.90
CA LEU A 67 5.19 6.58 7.08
C LEU A 67 6.44 7.46 7.26
N SER A 68 7.57 6.83 7.56
CA SER A 68 8.89 7.44 7.61
C SER A 68 9.90 6.56 6.85
N ARG A 69 11.07 7.11 6.52
CA ARG A 69 12.12 6.33 5.82
C ARG A 69 12.62 5.13 6.62
N GLU A 70 12.44 5.16 7.94
CA GLU A 70 12.97 4.16 8.87
C GLU A 70 11.99 3.00 9.09
N ASN A 71 10.69 3.20 8.82
CA ASN A 71 9.64 2.23 9.15
C ASN A 71 8.96 1.59 7.93
N ILE A 72 9.54 1.72 6.74
CA ILE A 72 9.00 1.16 5.48
C ILE A 72 8.68 -0.34 5.60
N PRO A 73 9.57 -1.20 6.14
CA PRO A 73 9.32 -2.64 6.19
C PRO A 73 8.17 -3.01 7.13
N GLU A 74 7.95 -2.21 8.17
CA GLU A 74 6.88 -2.40 9.15
C GLU A 74 5.55 -1.86 8.63
N ALA A 75 5.58 -0.70 7.96
CA ALA A 75 4.41 -0.04 7.40
C ALA A 75 3.82 -0.77 6.19
N LEU A 76 4.64 -1.50 5.43
CA LEU A 76 4.19 -2.23 4.25
C LEU A 76 3.77 -3.67 4.56
N GLY A 77 4.18 -4.22 5.70
CA GLY A 77 4.01 -5.63 6.03
C GLY A 77 4.71 -6.56 5.03
N LYS A 78 4.95 -7.82 5.42
CA LYS A 78 5.20 -8.85 4.42
C LYS A 78 3.85 -9.17 3.79
N VAL A 79 3.68 -8.81 2.51
CA VAL A 79 2.59 -9.33 1.66
C VAL A 79 2.66 -10.86 1.63
#